data_AF-A0A6B2UEB7-F1
#
_entry.id   AF-A0A6B2UEB7-F1
#
_cell.length_a   1.000
_cell.length_b   1.000
_cell.length_c   1.000
_cell.angle_alpha   90.00
_cell.angle_beta   90.00
_cell.angle_gamma   90.00
#
_symmetry.space_group_name_H-M   'P 1'
#
loop_
_entity.id
_entity.type
_entity.pdbx_description
1 polymer ?
#
loop_
_entity_poly.entity_id
_entity_poly.type
_entity_poly.pdbx_seq_one_letter_code
_entity_poly.pdbx_strand_id
1 'polypeptide(L)' 'MILESVEEDSWYIQVLLRDDNTYQLEFRDGVAAEHCQTRTVSQEKVLTALLGWAAGRTDWRSDFMWNNIGSEFAD' A
#
# COMPACT_ATOMS: atom_id res chain seq x y z
N MET A 1 10.35 -5.41 -1.81
CA MET A 1 10.59 -4.24 -0.93
C MET A 1 11.12 -3.12 -1.82
N ILE A 2 10.38 -2.02 -1.96
CA ILE A 2 10.91 -0.73 -2.43
C ILE A 2 10.67 0.23 -1.26
N LEU A 3 11.72 0.91 -0.83
CA LEU A 3 11.78 1.70 0.40
C LEU A 3 12.40 3.05 0.02
N GLU A 4 11.71 4.16 0.30
CA GLU A 4 12.18 5.49 -0.11
C GLU A 4 12.78 6.31 1.05
N SER A 5 12.36 6.11 2.31
CA SER A 5 13.14 6.52 3.49
C SER A 5 12.60 5.88 4.79
N VAL A 6 13.47 5.73 5.79
CA VAL A 6 13.11 5.34 7.18
C VAL A 6 13.46 6.53 8.08
N GLU A 7 12.83 7.67 7.88
CA GLU A 7 12.72 8.70 8.92
C GLU A 7 11.33 9.32 8.81
N GLU A 8 10.71 9.51 9.98
CA GLU A 8 9.40 10.06 10.43
C GLU A 8 8.29 10.49 9.44
N ASP A 9 8.58 10.67 8.16
CA ASP A 9 7.70 10.98 7.05
C ASP A 9 7.38 9.72 6.23
N SER A 10 6.33 9.01 6.65
CA SER A 10 6.11 7.60 6.35
C SER A 10 5.37 7.33 5.03
N TRP A 11 5.78 7.94 3.92
CA TRP A 11 5.19 7.64 2.60
C TRP A 11 5.78 6.37 1.99
N TYR A 12 4.95 5.34 1.82
CA TYR A 12 5.37 4.12 1.13
C TYR A 12 4.21 3.40 0.45
N ILE A 13 4.57 2.49 -0.46
CA ILE A 13 3.72 1.40 -0.93
C ILE A 13 4.49 0.09 -0.81
N GLN A 14 3.87 -0.97 -0.30
CA GLN A 14 4.49 -2.28 -0.18
C GLN A 14 3.58 -3.41 -0.65
N VAL A 15 4.20 -4.47 -1.14
CA VAL A 15 3.52 -5.69 -1.58
C VAL A 15 4.14 -6.90 -0.93
N LEU A 16 3.29 -7.76 -0.38
CA LEU A 16 3.66 -9.06 0.15
C LEU A 16 2.80 -10.14 -0.52
N LEU A 17 3.45 -11.15 -1.11
CA LEU A 17 2.78 -12.38 -1.54
C LEU A 17 2.54 -13.27 -0.32
N ARG A 18 1.28 -13.61 -0.06
CA ARG A 18 0.85 -14.46 1.06
C ARG A 18 0.85 -15.94 0.65
N ASP A 19 0.85 -16.83 1.63
CA ASP A 19 0.86 -18.29 1.41
C ASP A 19 -0.41 -18.81 0.71
N ASP A 20 -1.52 -18.06 0.80
CA ASP A 20 -2.77 -18.33 0.08
C ASP A 20 -2.77 -17.83 -1.38
N ASN A 21 -1.59 -17.45 -1.90
CA ASN A 21 -1.40 -16.92 -3.24
C ASN A 21 -2.16 -15.61 -3.53
N THR A 22 -2.50 -14.86 -2.47
CA THR A 22 -3.00 -13.49 -2.59
C THR A 22 -1.88 -12.47 -2.39
N TYR A 23 -2.01 -11.33 -3.07
CA TYR A 23 -1.17 -10.16 -2.84
C TYR A 23 -1.81 -9.30 -1.76
N GLN A 24 -1.05 -9.03 -0.70
CA GLN A 24 -1.34 -7.95 0.23
C GLN A 24 -0.64 -6.68 -0.25
N LEU A 25 -1.43 -5.65 -0.52
CA LEU A 25 -0.95 -4.34 -0.91
C LEU A 25 -1.26 -3.37 0.23
N GLU A 26 -0.26 -2.61 0.63
CA GLU A 26 -0.40 -1.58 1.66
C GLU A 26 0.24 -0.28 1.19
N PHE A 27 -0.33 0.84 1.62
CA PHE A 27 0.32 2.13 1.48
C PHE A 27 0.15 2.95 2.76
N ARG A 28 1.04 3.92 2.93
CA ARG A 28 0.93 4.93 3.97
C ARG A 28 1.15 6.31 3.37
N ASP A 29 0.31 7.26 3.77
CA ASP A 29 0.32 8.63 3.26
C ASP A 29 0.82 9.60 4.36
N GLY A 30 2.09 9.47 4.71
CA GLY A 30 2.79 10.39 5.63
C GLY A 30 2.67 10.02 7.11
N VAL A 31 1.45 9.72 7.60
CA VAL A 31 1.22 9.40 9.02
C VAL A 31 0.78 7.96 9.26
N ALA A 32 1.09 7.40 10.43
CA ALA A 32 0.73 6.03 10.79
C ALA A 32 -0.80 5.79 10.77
N ALA A 33 -1.59 6.80 11.14
CA ALA A 33 -3.06 6.75 11.08
C ALA A 33 -3.62 6.63 9.64
N GLU A 34 -2.82 7.01 8.63
CA GLU A 34 -3.16 6.91 7.21
C GLU A 34 -2.47 5.70 6.58
N HIS A 35 -2.52 4.56 7.27
CA HIS A 35 -2.01 3.27 6.80
C HIS A 35 -3.18 2.41 6.33
N CYS A 36 -3.19 2.11 5.05
CA CYS A 36 -4.26 1.37 4.39
C CYS A 36 -3.76 0.04 3.83
N GLN A 37 -4.62 -0.98 3.88
CA GLN A 37 -4.35 -2.33 3.40
C GLN A 37 -5.49 -2.87 2.56
N THR A 38 -5.16 -3.66 1.54
CA THR A 38 -6.10 -4.50 0.80
C THR A 38 -5.47 -5.85 0.43
N ARG A 39 -6.30 -6.80 0.00
CA ARG A 39 -5.86 -8.09 -0.55
C ARG A 39 -6.50 -8.32 -1.92
N THR A 40 -5.72 -8.86 -2.85
CA THR A 40 -6.19 -9.18 -4.20
C THR A 40 -5.46 -10.40 -4.75
N VAL A 41 -6.11 -11.14 -5.65
CA VAL A 41 -5.45 -12.19 -6.45
C VAL A 41 -4.86 -11.63 -7.76
N SER A 42 -5.21 -10.40 -8.14
CA SER A 42 -4.80 -9.83 -9.42
C SER A 42 -3.42 -9.17 -9.33
N GLN A 43 -2.43 -9.84 -9.91
CA GLN A 43 -1.08 -9.30 -10.09
C GLN A 43 -1.08 -8.03 -10.95
N GLU A 44 -1.92 -7.96 -11.98
CA GLU A 44 -2.04 -6.81 -12.87
C GLU A 44 -2.47 -5.56 -12.10
N LYS A 45 -3.49 -5.67 -11.24
CA LYS A 45 -3.93 -4.57 -10.38
C LYS A 45 -2.80 -4.07 -9.47
N VAL A 46 -2.05 -5.00 -8.88
CA VAL A 46 -0.90 -4.66 -8.02
C VAL A 46 0.19 -3.92 -8.80
N LEU A 47 0.52 -4.40 -10.01
CA LEU A 47 1.51 -3.75 -10.87
C LEU A 47 1.07 -2.33 -11.27
N THR A 48 -0.19 -2.18 -11.69
CA THR A 48 -0.76 -0.86 -12.02
C THR A 48 -0.68 0.09 -10.83
N ALA A 49 -0.96 -0.41 -9.62
CA ALA A 49 -0.87 0.39 -8.41
C ALA A 49 0.56 0.86 -8.08
N LEU A 50 1.52 -0.06 -8.15
CA LEU A 50 2.93 0.26 -7.93
C LEU A 50 3.45 1.30 -8.95
N LEU A 51 3.11 1.13 -10.24
CA LEU A 51 3.50 2.08 -11.28
C LEU A 51 2.79 3.43 -11.14
N GLY A 52 1.51 3.42 -10.73
CA GLY A 52 0.74 4.63 -10.43
C GLY A 52 1.36 5.44 -9.28
N TRP A 53 1.67 4.76 -8.18
CA TRP A 53 2.31 5.36 -7.00
C TRP A 53 3.68 5.93 -7.34
N ALA A 54 4.55 5.16 -8.02
CA ALA A 54 5.88 5.61 -8.41
C ALA A 54 5.85 6.81 -9.39
N ALA A 55 4.79 6.95 -10.18
CA ALA A 55 4.58 8.09 -11.06
C ALA A 55 3.96 9.32 -10.35
N GLY A 56 3.75 9.27 -9.04
CA GLY A 56 3.09 10.34 -8.27
C GLY A 56 1.61 10.54 -8.61
N ARG A 57 0.97 9.55 -9.26
CA ARG A 57 -0.47 9.60 -9.55
C ARG A 57 -1.27 9.13 -8.33
N THR A 58 -2.57 9.39 -8.31
CA THR A 58 -3.47 9.01 -7.21
C THR A 58 -4.64 8.13 -7.65
N ASP A 59 -4.83 7.95 -8.96
CA ASP A 59 -5.91 7.17 -9.58
C ASP A 59 -5.87 5.68 -9.19
N TRP A 60 -4.67 5.13 -8.99
CA TRP A 60 -4.48 3.75 -8.52
C TRP A 60 -5.17 3.43 -7.19
N ARG A 61 -5.45 4.45 -6.35
CA ARG A 61 -6.15 4.25 -5.08
C ARG A 61 -7.60 3.80 -5.30
N SER A 62 -8.23 4.24 -6.39
CA SER A 62 -9.64 3.96 -6.67
C SER A 62 -9.92 2.54 -7.15
N ASP A 63 -8.89 1.77 -7.52
CA ASP A 63 -9.03 0.40 -8.04
C ASP A 63 -9.26 -0.68 -6.96
N PHE A 64 -9.20 -0.27 -5.69
CA PHE A 64 -9.29 -1.14 -4.52
C PHE A 64 -10.27 -0.62 -3.47
N MET A 65 -10.79 -1.55 -2.69
CA MET A 65 -11.40 -1.24 -1.40
C MET A 65 -10.32 -1.37 -0.32
N TRP A 66 -10.05 -0.27 0.36
CA TRP A 66 -9.00 -0.18 1.38
C TRP A 66 -9.59 -0.32 2.78
N ASN A 67 -8.87 -1.04 3.63
CA ASN A 67 -9.11 -1.07 5.06
C ASN A 67 -8.05 -0.20 5.72
N ASN A 68 -8.47 0.82 6.47
CA ASN A 68 -7.54 1.59 7.30
C ASN A 68 -7.15 0.71 8.51
N ILE A 69 -5.85 0.43 8.61
CA ILE A 69 -5.24 -0.35 9.70
C ILE A 69 -4.36 0.54 10.59
N GLY A 70 -4.36 1.85 10.39
CA GLY A 70 -3.51 2.79 11.10
C GLY A 70 -3.71 2.80 12.61
N SER A 71 -4.91 2.49 13.10
CA SER A 71 -5.17 2.32 14.54
C SER A 71 -4.40 1.16 15.17
N GLU A 72 -3.96 0.17 14.39
CA GLU A 72 -3.13 -0.93 14.88
C GLU A 72 -1.66 -0.51 15.09
N PHE A 73 -1.28 0.68 14.62
CA PHE A 73 0.07 1.24 14.67
C PHE A 73 0.13 2.62 15.34
N ALA A 74 -0.99 3.10 15.89
CA ALA A 74 -1.06 4.32 16.68
C ALA A 74 -0.91 3.97 18.16
N ASP A 75 0.20 4.38 18.77
CA ASP A 75 0.44 4.31 20.24
C ASP A 75 -0.39 5.37 20.99
#